data_AF-A0A6I6Y2Y8-F1
#
_entry.id   AF-A0A6I6Y2Y8-F1
#
_cell.length_a   1.000
_cell.length_b   1.000
_cell.length_c   1.000
_cell.angle_alpha   90.00
_cell.angle_beta   90.00
_cell.angle_gamma   90.00
#
_symmetry.space_group_name_H-M   'P 1'
#
loop_
_entity.id
_entity.type
_entity.pdbx_description
1 polymer ?
#
loop_
_entity_poly.entity_id
_entity_poly.type
_entity_poly.pdbx_seq_one_letter_code
_entity_poly.pdbx_strand_id
1 'polypeptide(L)'
;MSRKRRQVELANSYVEGVPPELDIPPGYSGPLPPLGNNPQGDWFRDMKAGSKEAKEQRALFNKAPYAMKAADDEAKNEYVTQLAMVAQRIELDAQALHQSLGGQPQTHIEVLRQDVSVRSMLVERKTQDLNRHPAAASSYFGSTPFGKSPVEYAVATYRLSVQMRLRPPALEQALKSSYRAAYSAQLSEAEIQILQAQIGALHQAIASAEAQALAMTQAQAQAQAQAEAEAAARARQN
;
A
#
# COMPACT_ATOMS: atom_id res chain seq x y z
N MET A 1 -2.57 -37.50 42.99
CA MET A 1 -2.94 -36.11 43.32
C MET A 1 -3.36 -35.36 42.06
N SER A 2 -4.23 -34.37 42.26
CA SER A 2 -4.98 -33.49 41.36
C SER A 2 -4.40 -33.03 40.01
N ARG A 3 -5.38 -32.79 39.12
CA ARG A 3 -5.37 -32.22 37.77
C ARG A 3 -4.95 -30.74 37.70
N LYS A 4 -4.43 -30.33 36.53
CA LYS A 4 -4.86 -29.14 35.75
C LYS A 4 -4.38 -29.24 34.27
N ARG A 5 -5.22 -29.81 33.37
CA ARG A 5 -5.73 -29.19 32.09
C ARG A 5 -5.58 -27.66 32.01
N ARG A 6 -5.30 -26.98 30.88
CA ARG A 6 -5.77 -26.97 29.47
C ARG A 6 -4.77 -26.10 28.63
N GLN A 7 -4.67 -26.02 27.30
CA GLN A 7 -5.27 -26.61 26.08
C GLN A 7 -4.45 -26.06 24.86
N VAL A 8 -4.25 -26.92 23.83
CA VAL A 8 -4.39 -26.70 22.35
C VAL A 8 -3.45 -25.63 21.71
N GLU A 9 -2.61 -25.95 20.72
CA GLU A 9 -3.01 -26.13 19.30
C GLU A 9 -2.07 -27.05 18.47
N LEU A 10 -2.74 -28.00 17.80
CA LEU A 10 -2.51 -28.67 16.52
C LEU A 10 -1.08 -29.01 16.05
N ALA A 11 -0.85 -30.33 15.90
CA ALA A 11 0.07 -30.86 14.88
C ALA A 11 -0.69 -31.82 13.96
N ASN A 12 -0.32 -31.76 12.67
CA ASN A 12 -0.35 -32.80 11.63
C ASN A 12 -1.13 -32.44 10.37
N SER A 13 -0.41 -32.20 9.28
CA SER A 13 -0.54 -33.04 8.08
C SER A 13 0.66 -32.85 7.15
N TYR A 14 1.69 -33.64 7.40
CA TYR A 14 2.61 -34.10 6.36
C TYR A 14 2.30 -35.59 6.16
N VAL A 15 1.52 -35.93 5.14
CA VAL A 15 1.33 -37.32 4.68
C VAL A 15 1.11 -37.30 3.16
N GLU A 16 2.15 -37.75 2.45
CA GLU A 16 2.20 -38.56 1.23
C GLU A 16 1.26 -38.29 0.04
N GLY A 17 1.87 -38.19 -1.16
CA GLY A 17 1.24 -38.66 -2.41
C GLY A 17 1.61 -37.87 -3.67
N VAL A 18 2.71 -38.27 -4.33
CA VAL A 18 3.06 -38.11 -5.77
C VAL A 18 2.90 -36.71 -6.40
N PRO A 19 3.98 -36.06 -6.92
CA PRO A 19 3.83 -34.81 -7.68
C PRO A 19 3.13 -35.09 -9.03
N PRO A 20 1.95 -34.51 -9.31
CA PRO A 20 1.40 -34.56 -10.66
C PRO A 20 2.21 -33.64 -11.59
N GLU A 21 2.46 -34.14 -12.79
CA GLU A 21 3.19 -33.47 -13.88
C GLU A 21 2.72 -32.04 -14.15
N LEU A 22 3.69 -31.21 -14.53
CA LEU A 22 3.51 -29.84 -15.00
C LEU A 22 2.70 -29.81 -16.29
N ASP A 23 1.55 -29.14 -16.23
CA ASP A 23 0.88 -28.59 -17.42
C ASP A 23 0.40 -27.17 -17.07
N ILE A 24 1.00 -26.14 -17.68
CA ILE A 24 0.48 -24.77 -17.59
C ILE A 24 0.38 -24.16 -19.00
N PRO A 25 -0.82 -24.18 -19.60
CA PRO A 25 -1.17 -23.47 -20.83
C PRO A 25 -1.40 -21.94 -20.60
N PRO A 26 -1.60 -21.14 -21.67
CA PRO A 26 -1.44 -19.69 -21.65
C PRO A 26 -2.55 -18.99 -20.85
N GLY A 27 -2.16 -18.15 -19.88
CA GLY A 27 -3.08 -17.35 -19.06
C GLY A 27 -2.83 -17.34 -17.55
N TYR A 28 -1.69 -17.84 -17.06
CA TYR A 28 -1.43 -17.91 -15.62
C TYR A 28 -1.25 -16.53 -14.95
N SER A 29 -2.19 -16.16 -14.08
CA SER A 29 -2.17 -15.01 -13.18
C SER A 29 -2.27 -15.53 -11.74
N GLY A 30 -1.12 -15.80 -11.12
CA GLY A 30 -1.03 -16.24 -9.73
C GLY A 30 0.41 -16.08 -9.20
N PRO A 31 0.61 -15.94 -7.87
CA PRO A 31 1.93 -15.79 -7.29
C PRO A 31 2.82 -17.01 -7.59
N LEU A 32 4.07 -16.73 -7.94
CA LEU A 32 5.07 -17.71 -8.38
C LEU A 32 5.53 -18.59 -7.19
N PRO A 33 5.94 -19.85 -7.44
CA PRO A 33 6.46 -20.73 -6.40
C PRO A 33 7.75 -20.18 -5.77
N PRO A 34 7.98 -20.43 -4.47
CA PRO A 34 9.09 -19.85 -3.73
C PRO A 34 10.44 -20.30 -4.30
N LEU A 35 11.36 -19.33 -4.46
CA LEU A 35 12.75 -19.57 -4.81
C LEU A 35 13.40 -20.35 -3.66
N GLY A 36 13.98 -21.52 -3.96
CA GLY A 36 14.62 -22.38 -2.96
C GLY A 36 15.71 -21.68 -2.15
N ASN A 37 15.84 -22.09 -0.88
CA ASN A 37 16.71 -21.52 0.15
C ASN A 37 18.22 -21.76 -0.07
N ASN A 38 18.83 -21.27 -1.15
CA ASN A 38 20.30 -21.23 -1.23
C ASN A 38 20.85 -20.17 -2.21
N PRO A 39 21.13 -18.94 -1.74
CA PRO A 39 21.58 -17.85 -2.61
C PRO A 39 23.09 -17.83 -2.93
N GLN A 40 23.91 -18.75 -2.40
CA GLN A 40 25.38 -18.70 -2.53
C GLN A 40 26.08 -19.98 -3.03
N GLY A 41 25.39 -21.12 -3.16
CA GLY A 41 26.10 -22.42 -3.24
C GLY A 41 26.26 -23.05 -4.61
N ASP A 42 25.16 -23.29 -5.34
CA ASP A 42 25.16 -24.36 -6.35
C ASP A 42 24.72 -23.95 -7.77
N TRP A 43 24.28 -22.70 -8.01
CA TRP A 43 23.80 -22.28 -9.34
C TRP A 43 24.85 -22.36 -10.46
N PHE A 44 26.14 -22.17 -10.14
CA PHE A 44 27.24 -22.29 -11.10
C PHE A 44 27.89 -23.67 -11.13
N ARG A 45 27.57 -24.55 -10.17
CA ARG A 45 28.33 -25.78 -9.91
C ARG A 45 28.01 -26.90 -10.89
N ASP A 46 26.76 -26.95 -11.35
CA ASP A 46 26.29 -27.93 -12.33
C ASP A 46 26.53 -27.51 -13.78
N MET A 47 27.03 -26.30 -14.01
CA MET A 47 27.34 -25.84 -15.36
C MET A 47 28.74 -26.27 -15.76
N LYS A 48 28.83 -26.98 -16.89
CA LYS A 48 30.12 -27.32 -17.48
C LYS A 48 30.91 -26.04 -17.71
N ALA A 49 32.05 -25.91 -17.03
CA ALA A 49 32.91 -24.74 -17.10
C ALA A 49 33.24 -24.42 -18.58
N GLY A 50 32.98 -23.18 -18.99
CA GLY A 50 33.22 -22.72 -20.37
C GLY A 50 32.10 -22.99 -21.38
N SER A 51 31.00 -23.65 -20.97
CA SER A 51 29.78 -23.76 -21.79
C SER A 51 29.20 -22.40 -22.15
N LYS A 52 28.39 -22.37 -23.21
CA LYS A 52 27.73 -21.15 -23.70
C LYS A 52 26.79 -20.59 -22.62
N GLU A 53 26.07 -21.48 -21.95
CA GLU A 53 25.13 -21.19 -20.87
C GLU A 53 25.86 -20.58 -19.66
N ALA A 54 27.01 -21.14 -19.26
CA ALA A 54 27.81 -20.58 -18.18
C ALA A 54 28.33 -19.16 -18.50
N LYS A 55 28.71 -18.91 -19.76
CA LYS A 55 29.14 -17.57 -20.21
C LYS A 55 27.99 -16.58 -20.22
N GLU A 56 26.82 -16.99 -20.67
CA GLU A 56 25.61 -16.16 -20.67
C GLU A 56 25.16 -15.81 -19.25
N GLN A 57 25.17 -16.76 -18.33
CA GLN A 57 24.82 -16.49 -16.93
C GLN A 57 25.84 -15.60 -16.22
N ARG A 58 27.14 -15.80 -16.48
CA ARG A 58 28.19 -14.89 -15.99
C ARG A 58 27.98 -13.47 -16.53
N ALA A 59 27.59 -13.33 -17.79
CA ALA A 59 27.29 -12.03 -18.39
C ALA A 59 26.05 -11.37 -17.76
N LEU A 60 25.00 -12.14 -17.45
CA LEU A 60 23.82 -11.64 -16.73
C LEU A 60 24.17 -11.17 -15.32
N PHE A 61 24.94 -11.98 -14.58
CA PHE A 61 25.41 -11.62 -13.24
C PHE A 61 26.23 -10.32 -13.25
N ASN A 62 27.18 -10.19 -14.18
CA ASN A 62 28.00 -8.98 -14.31
C ASN A 62 27.18 -7.73 -14.70
N LYS A 63 26.08 -7.91 -15.44
CA LYS A 63 25.16 -6.82 -15.83
C LYS A 63 24.19 -6.44 -14.71
N ALA A 64 23.94 -7.35 -13.77
CA ALA A 64 22.91 -7.19 -12.75
C ALA A 64 23.03 -5.88 -11.95
N PRO A 65 24.21 -5.51 -11.41
CA PRO A 65 24.33 -4.29 -10.61
C PRO A 65 23.90 -3.03 -11.39
N TYR A 66 24.21 -2.97 -12.69
CA TYR A 66 23.88 -1.83 -13.53
C TYR A 66 22.40 -1.82 -13.93
N ALA A 67 21.86 -2.97 -14.35
CA ALA A 67 20.47 -3.08 -14.78
C ALA A 67 19.49 -2.85 -13.61
N MET A 68 19.76 -3.47 -12.46
CA MET A 68 18.95 -3.30 -11.25
C MET A 68 19.03 -1.88 -10.74
N LYS A 69 20.24 -1.30 -10.66
CA LYS A 69 20.42 0.09 -10.21
C LYS A 69 19.72 1.09 -11.14
N ALA A 70 19.83 0.91 -12.45
CA ALA A 70 19.17 1.80 -13.39
C ALA A 70 17.63 1.76 -13.24
N ALA A 71 17.05 0.55 -13.14
CA ALA A 71 15.61 0.39 -12.94
C ALA A 71 15.14 0.94 -11.58
N ASP A 72 15.94 0.71 -10.52
CA ASP A 72 15.68 1.22 -9.17
C ASP A 72 15.74 2.75 -9.12
N ASP A 73 16.82 3.35 -9.62
CA ASP A 73 17.01 4.80 -9.64
C ASP A 73 15.92 5.51 -10.48
N GLU A 74 15.54 4.95 -11.63
CA GLU A 74 14.46 5.46 -12.48
C GLU A 74 13.12 5.48 -11.72
N ALA A 75 12.72 4.34 -11.15
CA ALA A 75 11.47 4.22 -10.41
C ALA A 75 11.46 5.05 -9.11
N LYS A 76 12.60 5.13 -8.43
CA LYS A 76 12.78 5.93 -7.22
C LYS A 76 12.66 7.42 -7.50
N ASN A 77 13.23 7.90 -8.60
CA ASN A 77 13.10 9.31 -8.99
C ASN A 77 11.63 9.66 -9.26
N GLU A 78 10.91 8.81 -9.98
CA GLU A 78 9.47 8.98 -10.19
C GLU A 78 8.70 8.99 -8.86
N TYR A 79 9.01 8.04 -7.97
CA TYR A 79 8.43 7.99 -6.62
C TYR A 79 8.65 9.28 -5.84
N VAL A 80 9.89 9.79 -5.78
CA VAL A 80 10.20 11.03 -5.04
C VAL A 80 9.46 12.23 -5.63
N THR A 81 9.39 12.33 -6.96
CA THR A 81 8.60 13.39 -7.62
C THR A 81 7.12 13.28 -7.29
N GLN A 82 6.54 12.07 -7.34
CA GLN A 82 5.12 11.88 -7.01
C GLN A 82 4.85 12.13 -5.52
N LEU A 83 5.72 11.67 -4.63
CA LEU A 83 5.61 11.86 -3.18
C LEU A 83 5.57 13.34 -2.81
N ALA A 84 6.40 14.17 -3.45
CA ALA A 84 6.41 15.62 -3.23
C ALA A 84 5.08 16.30 -3.59
N MET A 85 4.31 15.69 -4.49
CA MET A 85 3.03 16.21 -5.00
C MET A 85 1.81 15.59 -4.30
N VAL A 86 2.00 14.63 -3.39
CA VAL A 86 0.90 13.87 -2.75
C VAL A 86 -0.10 14.78 -2.06
N ALA A 87 0.36 15.74 -1.27
CA ALA A 87 -0.54 16.64 -0.54
C ALA A 87 -1.44 17.43 -1.48
N GLN A 88 -0.88 18.02 -2.54
CA GLN A 88 -1.66 18.75 -3.54
C GLN A 88 -2.65 17.82 -4.26
N ARG A 89 -2.24 16.60 -4.60
CA ARG A 89 -3.09 15.65 -5.31
C ARG A 89 -4.25 15.17 -4.45
N ILE A 90 -4.03 14.89 -3.18
CA ILE A 90 -5.07 14.56 -2.21
C ILE A 90 -6.12 15.68 -2.14
N GLU A 91 -5.70 16.94 -2.08
CA GLU A 91 -6.64 18.06 -2.03
C GLU A 91 -7.46 18.19 -3.33
N LEU A 92 -6.84 17.99 -4.50
CA LEU A 92 -7.56 17.98 -5.78
C LEU A 92 -8.57 16.83 -5.86
N ASP A 93 -8.16 15.62 -5.46
CA ASP A 93 -9.03 14.44 -5.45
C ASP A 93 -10.20 14.62 -4.45
N ALA A 94 -9.94 15.25 -3.30
CA ALA A 94 -10.96 15.59 -2.32
C ALA A 94 -11.95 16.62 -2.87
N GLN A 95 -11.47 17.72 -3.48
CA GLN A 95 -12.33 18.73 -4.09
C GLN A 95 -13.23 18.16 -5.20
N ALA A 96 -12.68 17.28 -6.05
CA ALA A 96 -13.45 16.59 -7.08
C ALA A 96 -14.55 15.72 -6.47
N LEU A 97 -14.26 15.01 -5.37
CA LEU A 97 -15.24 14.23 -4.63
C LEU A 97 -16.32 15.10 -3.97
N HIS A 98 -15.95 16.23 -3.37
CA HIS A 98 -16.91 17.19 -2.82
C HIS A 98 -17.92 17.66 -3.87
N GLN A 99 -17.45 18.02 -5.06
CA GLN A 99 -18.32 18.41 -6.17
C GLN A 99 -19.26 17.28 -6.61
N SER A 100 -18.79 16.02 -6.56
CA SER A 100 -19.60 14.87 -6.95
C SER A 100 -20.69 14.49 -5.95
N LEU A 101 -20.47 14.72 -4.64
CA LEU A 101 -21.45 14.41 -3.60
C LEU A 101 -22.66 15.34 -3.62
N GLY A 102 -22.47 16.59 -4.08
CA GLY A 102 -23.50 17.62 -4.01
C GLY A 102 -23.91 17.97 -2.58
N GLY A 103 -24.81 18.93 -2.45
CA GLY A 103 -25.26 19.45 -1.15
C GLY A 103 -24.27 20.47 -0.55
N GLN A 104 -24.80 21.61 -0.12
CA GLN A 104 -24.04 22.59 0.65
C GLN A 104 -24.28 22.31 2.13
N PRO A 105 -23.23 21.97 2.91
CA PRO A 105 -23.37 21.78 4.35
C PRO A 105 -23.90 23.07 4.99
N GLN A 106 -24.84 22.94 5.92
CA GLN A 106 -25.51 24.07 6.56
C GLN A 106 -24.77 24.55 7.80
N THR A 107 -23.97 23.67 8.42
CA THR A 107 -23.20 23.98 9.62
C THR A 107 -21.72 23.65 9.46
N HIS A 108 -20.87 24.30 10.25
CA HIS A 108 -19.43 24.01 10.28
C HIS A 108 -19.12 22.55 10.66
N ILE A 109 -19.89 21.96 11.59
CA ILE A 109 -19.74 20.55 11.97
C ILE A 109 -20.09 19.63 10.80
N GLU A 110 -21.09 19.98 9.99
CA GLU A 110 -21.43 19.22 8.78
C GLU A 110 -20.35 19.31 7.71
N VAL A 111 -19.70 20.47 7.52
CA VAL A 111 -18.53 20.61 6.63
C VAL A 111 -17.45 19.62 7.04
N LEU A 112 -17.07 19.62 8.32
CA LEU A 112 -16.02 18.72 8.83
C LEU A 112 -16.41 17.24 8.67
N ARG A 113 -17.67 16.88 8.90
CA ARG A 113 -18.16 15.51 8.70
C ARG A 113 -18.13 15.10 7.22
N GLN A 114 -18.45 16.03 6.32
CA GLN A 114 -18.35 15.78 4.88
C GLN A 114 -16.88 15.57 4.46
N ASP A 115 -15.95 16.36 4.98
CA ASP A 115 -14.51 16.21 4.73
C ASP A 115 -13.98 14.85 5.21
N VAL A 116 -14.44 14.36 6.37
CA VAL A 116 -14.13 13.01 6.88
C VAL A 116 -14.63 11.95 5.92
N SER A 117 -15.87 12.07 5.45
CA SER A 117 -16.48 11.11 4.50
C SER A 117 -15.70 11.08 3.18
N VAL A 118 -15.38 12.24 2.62
CA VAL A 118 -14.60 12.37 1.38
C VAL A 118 -13.23 11.72 1.51
N ARG A 119 -12.49 12.01 2.59
CA ARG A 119 -11.16 11.43 2.81
C ARG A 119 -11.23 9.93 3.09
N SER A 120 -12.29 9.45 3.75
CA SER A 120 -12.51 8.02 3.97
C SER A 120 -12.72 7.28 2.64
N MET A 121 -13.51 7.85 1.72
CA MET A 121 -13.67 7.29 0.37
C MET A 121 -12.35 7.30 -0.43
N LEU A 122 -11.50 8.31 -0.25
CA LEU A 122 -10.16 8.31 -0.85
C LEU A 122 -9.29 7.18 -0.29
N VAL A 123 -9.32 6.94 1.03
CA VAL A 123 -8.61 5.81 1.65
C VAL A 123 -9.06 4.49 1.05
N GLU A 124 -10.37 4.28 0.89
CA GLU A 124 -10.91 3.06 0.28
C GLU A 124 -10.41 2.88 -1.16
N ARG A 125 -10.47 3.94 -1.99
CA ARG A 125 -9.97 3.90 -3.37
C ARG A 125 -8.48 3.56 -3.42
N LYS A 126 -7.66 4.22 -2.60
CA LYS A 126 -6.21 3.97 -2.53
C LYS A 126 -5.88 2.58 -2.02
N THR A 127 -6.67 2.05 -1.09
CA THR A 127 -6.53 0.66 -0.61
C THR A 127 -6.82 -0.35 -1.73
N GLN A 128 -7.83 -0.08 -2.57
CA GLN A 128 -8.10 -0.93 -3.74
C GLN A 128 -6.97 -0.88 -4.76
N ASP A 129 -6.39 0.30 -5.01
CA ASP A 129 -5.22 0.44 -5.91
C ASP A 129 -3.97 -0.24 -5.33
N LEU A 130 -3.73 -0.09 -4.02
CA LEU A 130 -2.65 -0.78 -3.31
C LEU A 130 -2.72 -2.29 -3.53
N ASN A 131 -3.91 -2.89 -3.45
CA ASN A 131 -4.10 -4.32 -3.66
C ASN A 131 -3.76 -4.81 -5.09
N ARG A 132 -3.65 -3.91 -6.07
CA ARG A 132 -3.28 -4.26 -7.46
C ARG A 132 -1.77 -4.31 -7.68
N HIS A 133 -0.98 -3.60 -6.85
CA HIS A 133 0.46 -3.49 -7.03
C HIS A 133 1.28 -4.76 -6.70
N PRO A 134 0.92 -5.63 -5.72
CA PRO A 134 1.74 -6.79 -5.35
C PRO A 134 2.05 -7.75 -6.49
N ALA A 135 1.06 -8.02 -7.35
CA ALA A 135 1.23 -8.91 -8.50
C ALA A 135 2.19 -8.31 -9.54
N ALA A 136 2.04 -7.02 -9.85
CA ALA A 136 2.91 -6.33 -10.79
C ALA A 136 4.34 -6.17 -10.23
N ALA A 137 4.48 -5.83 -8.95
CA ALA A 137 5.77 -5.72 -8.26
C ALA A 137 6.49 -7.08 -8.25
N SER A 138 5.76 -8.17 -8.08
CA SER A 138 6.32 -9.53 -8.03
C SER A 138 6.56 -10.18 -9.40
N SER A 139 6.18 -9.52 -10.49
CA SER A 139 6.20 -10.11 -11.84
C SER A 139 7.60 -10.54 -12.31
N TYR A 140 8.65 -9.80 -11.95
CA TYR A 140 10.02 -10.11 -12.39
C TYR A 140 10.69 -11.18 -11.52
N PHE A 141 10.74 -10.96 -10.20
CA PHE A 141 11.48 -11.82 -9.26
C PHE A 141 10.63 -12.91 -8.62
N GLY A 142 9.29 -12.89 -8.77
CA GLY A 142 8.36 -13.70 -7.97
C GLY A 142 8.05 -13.12 -6.59
N SER A 143 8.69 -12.02 -6.24
CA SER A 143 8.46 -11.23 -5.03
C SER A 143 8.86 -9.78 -5.31
N THR A 144 8.73 -8.91 -4.29
CA THR A 144 9.25 -7.53 -4.37
C THR A 144 10.69 -7.47 -4.90
N PRO A 145 11.03 -6.49 -5.76
CA PRO A 145 12.37 -6.30 -6.30
C PRO A 145 13.35 -5.66 -5.29
N PHE A 146 12.85 -5.12 -4.18
CA PHE A 146 13.68 -4.50 -3.17
C PHE A 146 14.58 -5.53 -2.46
N GLY A 147 15.84 -5.16 -2.25
CA GLY A 147 16.83 -6.01 -1.57
C GLY A 147 17.30 -7.22 -2.37
N LYS A 148 16.93 -7.32 -3.66
CA LYS A 148 17.35 -8.43 -4.51
C LYS A 148 18.83 -8.39 -4.83
N SER A 149 19.42 -9.58 -4.89
CA SER A 149 20.83 -9.77 -5.20
C SER A 149 21.08 -9.91 -6.72
N PRO A 150 22.31 -9.67 -7.19
CA PRO A 150 22.73 -9.98 -8.56
C PRO A 150 22.47 -11.43 -8.99
N VAL A 151 22.55 -12.38 -8.04
CA VAL A 151 22.24 -13.79 -8.30
C VAL A 151 20.76 -13.95 -8.61
N GLU A 152 19.88 -13.41 -7.77
CA GLU A 152 18.42 -13.48 -7.99
C GLU A 152 18.01 -12.82 -9.31
N TYR A 153 18.69 -11.76 -9.72
CA TYR A 153 18.50 -11.17 -11.05
C TYR A 153 18.89 -12.14 -12.16
N ALA A 154 20.07 -12.76 -12.10
CA ALA A 154 20.51 -13.70 -13.13
C ALA A 154 19.52 -14.88 -13.25
N VAL A 155 19.06 -15.41 -12.12
CA VAL A 155 18.04 -16.46 -12.02
C VAL A 155 16.72 -16.02 -12.68
N ALA A 156 16.17 -14.89 -12.25
CA ALA A 156 14.91 -14.37 -12.76
C ALA A 156 14.98 -14.08 -14.27
N THR A 157 16.08 -13.46 -14.71
CA THR A 157 16.31 -13.12 -16.12
C THR A 157 16.43 -14.36 -16.98
N TYR A 158 17.19 -15.36 -16.54
CA TYR A 158 17.32 -16.64 -17.24
C TYR A 158 15.98 -17.38 -17.32
N ARG A 159 15.22 -17.41 -16.22
CA ARG A 159 13.87 -17.99 -16.19
C ARG A 159 12.96 -17.33 -17.22
N LEU A 160 12.90 -16.00 -17.22
CA LEU A 160 12.05 -15.24 -18.12
C LEU A 160 12.50 -15.32 -19.59
N SER A 161 13.82 -15.44 -19.84
CA SER A 161 14.33 -15.60 -21.21
C SER A 161 14.10 -17.00 -21.76
N VAL A 162 14.20 -18.04 -20.94
CA VAL A 162 14.07 -19.44 -21.38
C VAL A 162 12.63 -19.93 -21.35
N GLN A 163 11.92 -19.72 -20.23
CA GLN A 163 10.55 -20.24 -20.06
C GLN A 163 9.52 -19.34 -20.76
N MET A 164 9.64 -18.02 -20.59
CA MET A 164 8.70 -17.05 -21.17
C MET A 164 9.15 -16.52 -22.53
N ARG A 165 10.34 -16.94 -23.01
CA ARG A 165 10.93 -16.54 -24.30
C ARG A 165 11.01 -15.02 -24.50
N LEU A 166 11.17 -14.28 -23.41
CA LEU A 166 11.27 -12.82 -23.47
C LEU A 166 12.59 -12.40 -24.12
N ARG A 167 12.49 -11.50 -25.11
CA ARG A 167 13.65 -10.87 -25.75
C ARG A 167 14.27 -9.81 -24.82
N PRO A 168 15.56 -9.44 -25.00
CA PRO A 168 16.23 -8.48 -24.11
C PRO A 168 15.48 -7.17 -23.84
N PRO A 169 14.84 -6.50 -24.83
CA PRO A 169 14.07 -5.29 -24.55
C PRO A 169 12.86 -5.53 -23.64
N ALA A 170 12.20 -6.69 -23.78
CA ALA A 170 11.05 -7.06 -22.95
C ALA A 170 11.48 -7.44 -21.52
N LEU A 171 12.67 -8.02 -21.35
CA LEU A 171 13.25 -8.30 -20.03
C LEU A 171 13.57 -6.99 -19.28
N GLU A 172 14.18 -6.03 -19.97
CA GLU A 172 14.44 -4.72 -19.37
C GLU A 172 13.15 -4.01 -18.96
N GLN A 173 12.14 -4.02 -19.84
CA GLN A 173 10.84 -3.42 -19.51
C GLN A 173 10.15 -4.14 -18.34
N ALA A 174 10.23 -5.47 -18.28
CA ALA A 174 9.67 -6.24 -17.16
C ALA A 174 10.35 -5.88 -15.84
N LEU A 175 11.68 -5.74 -15.82
CA LEU A 175 12.44 -5.31 -14.64
C LEU A 175 11.99 -3.92 -14.18
N LYS A 176 11.95 -2.94 -15.10
CA LYS A 176 11.49 -1.58 -14.81
C LYS A 176 10.07 -1.55 -14.27
N SER A 177 9.17 -2.32 -14.88
CA SER A 177 7.77 -2.40 -14.45
C SER A 177 7.63 -2.96 -13.03
N SER A 178 8.46 -3.94 -12.66
CA SER A 178 8.48 -4.52 -11.31
C SER A 178 8.93 -3.49 -10.27
N TYR A 179 10.03 -2.75 -10.51
CA TYR A 179 10.47 -1.67 -9.63
C TYR A 179 9.45 -0.53 -9.53
N ARG A 180 8.90 -0.08 -10.67
CA ARG A 180 7.87 0.96 -10.70
C ARG A 180 6.64 0.56 -9.91
N ALA A 181 6.13 -0.66 -10.09
CA ALA A 181 4.98 -1.16 -9.33
C ALA A 181 5.27 -1.28 -7.83
N ALA A 182 6.49 -1.67 -7.43
CA ALA A 182 6.89 -1.73 -6.03
C ALA A 182 6.91 -0.34 -5.37
N TYR A 183 7.43 0.66 -6.08
CA TYR A 183 7.40 2.05 -5.63
C TYR A 183 6.00 2.67 -5.65
N SER A 184 5.15 2.31 -6.62
CA SER A 184 3.73 2.73 -6.63
C SER A 184 2.96 2.17 -5.44
N ALA A 185 3.28 0.95 -4.98
CA ALA A 185 2.73 0.40 -3.73
C ALA A 185 3.15 1.26 -2.53
N GLN A 186 4.44 1.57 -2.40
CA GLN A 186 4.95 2.45 -1.32
C GLN A 186 4.30 3.85 -1.36
N LEU A 187 4.08 4.40 -2.55
CA LEU A 187 3.38 5.68 -2.70
C LEU A 187 1.93 5.58 -2.21
N SER A 188 1.21 4.52 -2.60
CA SER A 188 -0.17 4.30 -2.17
C SER A 188 -0.25 4.12 -0.64
N GLU A 189 0.70 3.41 -0.03
CA GLU A 189 0.81 3.29 1.43
C GLU A 189 1.03 4.66 2.09
N ALA A 190 1.92 5.49 1.56
CA ALA A 190 2.18 6.83 2.07
C ALA A 190 0.93 7.74 1.94
N GLU A 191 0.24 7.69 0.80
CA GLU A 191 -1.01 8.43 0.58
C GLU A 191 -2.09 8.01 1.59
N ILE A 192 -2.25 6.71 1.85
CA ILE A 192 -3.19 6.18 2.85
C ILE A 192 -2.84 6.71 4.25
N GLN A 193 -1.56 6.67 4.64
CA GLN A 193 -1.13 7.17 5.95
C GLN A 193 -1.42 8.66 6.12
N ILE A 194 -1.15 9.48 5.10
CA ILE A 194 -1.43 10.91 5.11
C ILE A 194 -2.94 11.15 5.25
N LEU A 195 -3.76 10.46 4.46
CA LEU A 195 -5.23 10.56 4.55
C LEU A 195 -5.75 10.16 5.93
N GLN A 196 -5.23 9.08 6.52
CA GLN A 196 -5.60 8.64 7.86
C GLN A 196 -5.23 9.68 8.92
N ALA A 197 -4.05 10.31 8.81
CA ALA A 197 -3.65 11.40 9.69
C ALA A 197 -4.58 12.62 9.57
N GLN A 198 -4.98 12.98 8.34
CA GLN A 198 -5.94 14.06 8.10
C GLN A 198 -7.32 13.74 8.69
N ILE A 199 -7.81 12.50 8.54
CA ILE A 199 -9.07 12.05 9.16
C ILE A 199 -9.00 12.15 10.69
N GLY A 200 -7.88 11.74 11.29
CA GLY A 200 -7.65 11.87 12.73
C GLY A 200 -7.73 13.33 13.20
N ALA A 201 -7.09 14.25 12.46
CA ALA A 201 -7.15 15.68 12.76
C ALA A 201 -8.57 16.26 12.61
N LEU A 202 -9.32 15.82 11.60
CA LEU A 202 -10.72 16.24 11.41
C LEU A 202 -11.63 15.75 12.54
N HIS A 203 -11.45 14.51 13.03
CA HIS A 203 -12.19 14.02 14.20
C HIS A 203 -11.92 14.87 15.45
N GLN A 204 -10.67 15.28 15.67
CA GLN A 204 -10.35 16.20 16.77
C GLN A 204 -11.01 17.57 16.59
N ALA A 205 -11.04 18.10 15.36
CA ALA A 205 -11.71 19.35 15.03
C ALA A 205 -13.23 19.27 15.26
N ILE A 206 -13.87 18.15 14.91
CA ILE A 206 -15.30 17.90 15.17
C ILE A 206 -15.56 17.91 16.67
N ALA A 207 -14.79 17.15 17.45
CA ALA A 207 -14.97 17.09 18.90
C ALA A 207 -14.81 18.47 19.56
N SER A 208 -13.85 19.28 19.11
CA SER A 208 -13.66 20.65 19.56
C SER A 208 -14.85 21.55 19.20
N ALA A 209 -15.35 21.46 17.96
CA ALA A 209 -16.50 22.24 17.49
C ALA A 209 -17.80 21.86 18.23
N GLU A 210 -18.01 20.57 18.52
CA GLU A 210 -19.15 20.09 19.30
C GLU A 210 -19.08 20.59 20.75
N ALA A 211 -17.90 20.55 21.38
CA ALA A 211 -17.70 21.08 22.74
C ALA A 211 -17.97 22.60 22.82
N GLN A 212 -17.50 23.36 21.83
CA GLN A 212 -17.76 24.80 21.74
C GLN A 212 -19.24 25.11 21.54
N ALA A 213 -19.92 24.37 20.66
CA ALA A 213 -21.36 24.53 20.43
C ALA A 213 -22.15 24.29 21.73
N LEU A 214 -21.83 23.22 22.47
CA LEU A 214 -22.46 22.93 23.76
C LEU A 214 -22.21 24.03 24.80
N ALA A 215 -20.99 24.54 24.89
CA ALA A 215 -20.65 25.62 25.81
C ALA A 215 -21.43 26.91 25.50
N MET A 216 -21.58 27.25 24.20
CA MET A 216 -22.38 28.41 23.78
C MET A 216 -23.86 28.25 24.11
N THR A 217 -24.45 27.08 23.88
CA THR A 217 -25.85 26.82 24.23
C THR A 217 -26.08 26.92 25.74
N GLN A 218 -25.17 26.39 26.56
CA GLN A 218 -25.26 26.50 28.02
C GLN A 218 -25.15 27.95 28.50
N ALA A 219 -24.22 28.73 27.95
CA ALA A 219 -24.07 30.15 28.28
C ALA A 219 -25.32 30.95 27.90
N GLN A 220 -25.92 30.67 26.73
CA GLN A 220 -27.17 31.31 26.30
C GLN A 220 -28.35 30.96 27.21
N ALA A 221 -28.49 29.69 27.59
CA ALA A 221 -29.54 29.25 28.51
C ALA A 221 -29.40 29.91 29.90
N GLN A 222 -28.17 30.02 30.41
CA GLN A 222 -27.90 30.72 31.67
C GLN A 222 -28.21 32.22 31.59
N ALA A 223 -27.82 32.88 30.49
CA ALA A 223 -28.10 34.30 30.28
C ALA A 223 -29.62 34.57 30.17
N GLN A 224 -30.37 33.69 29.47
CA GLN A 224 -31.83 33.78 29.40
C GLN A 224 -32.48 33.58 30.76
N ALA A 225 -32.07 32.57 31.52
CA ALA A 225 -32.59 32.33 32.87
C ALA A 225 -32.31 33.51 33.83
N GLN A 226 -31.14 34.14 33.72
CA GLN A 226 -30.81 35.35 34.49
C GLN A 226 -31.69 36.53 34.07
N ALA A 227 -31.86 36.77 32.77
CA ALA A 227 -32.72 37.85 32.27
C ALA A 227 -34.18 37.67 32.69
N GLU A 228 -34.71 36.45 32.66
CA GLU A 228 -36.06 36.12 33.13
C GLU A 228 -36.21 36.32 34.65
N ALA A 229 -35.22 35.90 35.44
CA ALA A 229 -35.20 36.11 36.88
C ALA A 229 -35.17 37.60 37.24
N GLU A 230 -34.37 38.40 36.54
CA GLU A 230 -34.35 39.86 36.72
C GLU A 230 -35.68 40.52 36.33
N ALA A 231 -36.28 40.11 35.21
CA ALA A 231 -37.57 40.64 34.78
C ALA A 231 -38.68 40.32 35.80
N ALA A 232 -38.70 39.09 36.32
CA ALA A 232 -39.65 38.67 37.36
C ALA A 232 -39.43 39.41 38.69
N ALA A 233 -38.18 39.69 39.06
CA ALA A 233 -37.87 40.47 40.26
C ALA A 233 -38.34 41.93 40.13
N ARG A 234 -38.15 42.55 38.96
CA ARG A 234 -38.64 43.93 38.69
C ARG A 234 -40.18 44.00 38.71
N ALA A 235 -40.86 42.98 38.17
CA ALA A 235 -42.31 42.92 38.16
C ALA A 235 -42.95 42.77 39.55
N ARG A 236 -42.20 42.29 40.56
CA ARG A 236 -42.68 42.17 41.96
C ARG A 236 -42.46 43.43 42.80
N GLN A 237 -41.69 44.39 42.30
CA GLN A 237 -41.36 45.63 43.01
C GLN A 237 -42.23 46.83 42.58
N ASN A 238 -43.04 46.65 41.53
CA ASN A 238 -44.08 47.58 41.09
C ASN A 238 -45.46 47.07 41.53
#